data_AF-V4TMQ7-F1
#
_entry.id   AF-V4TMQ7-F1
#
_cell.length_a   1.000
_cell.length_b   1.000
_cell.length_c   1.000
_cell.angle_alpha   90.00
_cell.angle_beta   90.00
_cell.angle_gamma   90.00
#
_symmetry.space_group_name_H-M   'P 1'
#
loop_
_entity.id
_entity.type
_entity.pdbx_description
1 polymer ?
#
loop_
_entity_poly.entity_id
_entity_poly.type
_entity_poly.pdbx_seq_one_letter_code
_entity_poly.pdbx_strand_id
1 'polypeptide(L)'
;WKLDNFDAILGQWFVKTGGIEGNLGPQTTINWFRIEKFYGDYKLVFCPLVCKFCKVLCIDVGIFVNGGVWHLALSDVTFNVTFLNG
;
A
#
# COMPACT_ATOMS: atom_id res chain seq x y z
N TRP A 1 -3.08 4.98 6.42
CA TRP A 1 -2.95 3.49 6.40
C TRP A 1 -1.53 3.11 6.76
N LYS A 2 -1.24 1.82 6.93
CA LYS A 2 0.12 1.28 7.06
C LYS A 2 0.24 -0.06 6.35
N LEU A 3 1.45 -0.38 5.89
CA LEU A 3 1.80 -1.75 5.52
C LEU A 3 2.03 -2.55 6.79
N ASP A 4 1.41 -3.71 6.91
CA ASP A 4 1.61 -4.61 8.05
C ASP A 4 2.81 -5.54 7.82
N ASN A 5 3.19 -6.28 8.86
CA ASN A 5 4.17 -7.35 8.74
C ASN A 5 3.71 -8.41 7.72
N PHE A 6 4.68 -9.10 7.10
CA PHE A 6 4.37 -10.20 6.20
C PHE A 6 3.59 -11.30 6.91
N ASP A 7 2.42 -11.61 6.39
CA ASP A 7 1.62 -12.76 6.80
C ASP A 7 2.18 -14.01 6.11
N ALA A 8 2.92 -14.82 6.85
CA ALA A 8 3.54 -16.03 6.32
C ALA A 8 2.53 -17.15 6.01
N ILE A 9 1.33 -17.12 6.60
CA ILE A 9 0.28 -18.12 6.35
C ILE A 9 -0.39 -17.82 5.00
N LEU A 10 -0.67 -16.54 4.75
CA LEU A 10 -1.33 -16.08 3.53
C LEU A 10 -0.36 -15.66 2.44
N GLY A 11 0.94 -15.60 2.74
CA GLY A 11 2.00 -15.21 1.82
C GLY A 11 1.90 -13.76 1.36
N GLN A 12 1.46 -12.85 2.24
CA GLN A 12 1.01 -11.52 1.81
C GLN A 12 1.38 -10.38 2.77
N TRP A 13 1.67 -9.22 2.20
CA TRP A 13 1.84 -7.93 2.87
C TRP A 13 0.54 -7.13 2.79
N PHE A 14 -0.23 -7.11 3.89
CA PHE A 14 -1.52 -6.42 3.92
C PHE A 14 -1.38 -4.92 4.19
N VAL A 15 -2.30 -4.14 3.62
CA VAL A 15 -2.53 -2.75 4.01
C VAL A 15 -3.59 -2.72 5.11
N LYS A 16 -3.23 -2.15 6.27
CA LYS A 16 -4.11 -2.05 7.45
C LYS A 16 -4.23 -0.61 7.94
N THR A 17 -5.16 -0.40 8.87
CA THR A 17 -5.34 0.86 9.60
C THR A 17 -4.39 0.93 10.81
N GLY A 18 -4.44 2.02 11.58
CA GLY A 18 -3.56 2.22 12.74
C GLY A 18 -2.14 2.69 12.39
N GLY A 19 -1.95 3.27 11.21
CA GLY A 19 -0.74 4.04 10.89
C GLY A 19 -0.76 5.40 11.57
N ILE A 20 0.43 6.00 11.71
CA ILE A 20 0.61 7.35 12.29
C ILE A 20 0.68 8.35 11.13
N GLU A 21 -0.07 9.44 11.25
CA GLU A 21 -0.06 10.55 10.30
C GLU A 21 1.18 11.46 10.51
N GLY A 22 1.78 11.92 9.42
CA GLY A 22 2.92 12.84 9.46
C GLY A 22 4.25 12.19 9.89
N ASN A 23 5.10 12.97 10.55
CA ASN A 23 6.45 12.59 10.99
C ASN A 23 7.28 11.92 9.87
N LEU A 24 7.62 12.70 8.84
CA LEU A 24 8.37 12.23 7.67
C LEU A 24 9.73 11.66 8.08
N GLY A 25 9.92 10.35 7.89
CA GLY A 25 11.21 9.72 8.15
C GLY A 25 11.15 8.20 8.30
N PRO A 26 12.24 7.59 8.77
CA PRO A 26 12.36 6.14 8.93
C PRO A 26 11.23 5.53 9.75
N GLN A 27 10.80 6.21 10.83
CA GLN A 27 9.80 5.71 11.77
C GLN A 27 8.40 5.56 11.19
N THR A 28 8.06 6.32 10.15
CA THR A 28 6.73 6.27 9.52
C THR A 28 6.77 5.72 8.11
N THR A 29 7.91 5.18 7.66
CA THR A 29 8.11 4.75 6.26
C THR A 29 7.02 3.79 5.78
N ILE A 30 6.53 2.89 6.64
CA ILE A 30 5.46 1.93 6.33
C ILE A 30 4.06 2.57 6.20
N ASN A 31 3.88 3.84 6.57
CA ASN A 31 2.59 4.54 6.55
C ASN A 31 2.33 5.29 5.23
N TRP A 32 3.34 5.36 4.34
CA TRP A 32 3.28 6.20 3.14
C TRP A 32 2.96 5.39 1.90
N PHE A 33 1.90 5.83 1.23
CA PHE A 33 1.42 5.30 -0.04
C PHE A 33 1.34 6.43 -1.04
N ARG A 34 1.45 6.10 -2.33
CA ARG A 34 1.29 7.06 -3.43
C ARG A 34 0.07 6.73 -4.25
N ILE A 35 -0.53 7.78 -4.79
CA ILE A 35 -1.52 7.69 -5.85
C ILE A 35 -0.78 8.02 -7.14
N GLU A 36 -0.76 7.10 -8.09
CA GLU A 36 -0.08 7.25 -9.37
C GLU A 36 -1.07 7.13 -10.51
N LYS A 37 -0.87 7.87 -11.61
CA LYS A 37 -1.74 7.77 -12.80
C LYS A 37 -1.60 6.39 -13.43
N PHE A 38 -2.73 5.80 -13.84
CA PHE A 38 -2.77 4.50 -14.49
C PHE A 38 -3.92 4.44 -15.52
N TYR A 39 -3.58 4.34 -16.80
CA TYR A 39 -4.53 4.25 -17.93
C TYR A 39 -5.75 5.19 -17.90
N GLY A 40 -5.57 6.44 -17.47
CA GLY A 40 -6.65 7.44 -17.41
C GLY A 40 -7.30 7.61 -16.04
N ASP A 41 -7.03 6.67 -15.13
CA ASP A 41 -7.43 6.69 -13.73
C ASP A 41 -6.17 6.68 -12.86
N TYR A 42 -6.21 6.00 -11.71
CA TYR A 42 -5.14 5.93 -10.75
C TYR A 42 -4.91 4.51 -10.22
N LYS A 43 -3.74 4.30 -9.64
CA LYS A 43 -3.42 3.14 -8.82
C LYS A 43 -2.82 3.59 -7.51
N LEU A 44 -2.90 2.71 -6.52
CA LEU A 44 -2.22 2.87 -5.24
C LEU A 44 -0.91 2.10 -5.27
N VAL A 45 0.16 2.72 -4.75
CA VAL A 45 1.50 2.13 -4.73
C VAL A 45 2.10 2.27 -3.35
N PHE A 46 2.70 1.20 -2.84
CA PHE A 46 3.61 1.27 -1.71
C PHE A 46 5.04 1.36 -2.24
N CYS A 47 5.59 2.58 -2.23
CA CYS A 47 6.98 2.86 -2.57
C CYS A 47 7.38 4.18 -1.87
N PRO A 48 7.59 4.14 -0.54
CA PRO A 48 7.77 5.35 0.24
C PRO A 48 9.11 6.03 -0.07
N LEU A 49 9.10 7.36 -0.25
CA LEU A 49 10.31 8.19 -0.51
C LEU A 49 10.75 9.01 0.70
N VAL A 50 10.09 8.82 1.84
CA VAL A 50 10.31 9.62 3.05
C VAL A 50 11.60 9.27 3.79
N CYS A 51 12.27 8.18 3.41
CA CYS A 51 13.55 7.75 3.94
C CYS A 51 14.47 7.29 2.81
N LYS A 52 15.45 8.12 2.42
CA LYS A 52 16.33 7.86 1.26
C LYS A 52 17.27 6.66 1.41
N PHE A 53 17.58 6.26 2.64
CA PHE A 53 18.50 5.16 2.94
C PHE A 53 17.78 3.86 3.36
N CYS A 54 16.46 3.91 3.55
CA CYS A 54 15.69 2.74 3.92
C CYS A 54 15.54 1.82 2.71
N LYS A 55 15.73 0.51 2.91
CA LYS A 55 15.33 -0.50 1.92
C LYS A 55 13.84 -0.72 2.05
N VAL A 56 13.09 -0.36 1.02
CA VAL A 56 11.63 -0.41 1.01
C VAL A 56 11.16 -1.23 -0.18
N LEU A 57 9.99 -1.85 -0.02
CA LEU A 57 9.30 -2.43 -1.16
C LEU A 57 8.77 -1.31 -2.05
N CYS A 58 8.76 -1.55 -3.37
CA CYS A 58 8.16 -0.67 -4.37
C CYS A 58 7.23 -1.51 -5.26
N ILE A 59 6.01 -1.72 -4.77
CA ILE A 59 5.03 -2.65 -5.35
C ILE A 59 3.65 -1.97 -5.36
N ASP A 60 2.83 -2.30 -6.36
CA ASP A 60 1.45 -1.84 -6.44
C ASP A 60 0.61 -2.42 -5.29
N VAL A 61 -0.45 -1.69 -4.93
CA VAL A 61 -1.49 -2.20 -4.03
C VAL A 61 -2.63 -2.75 -4.88
N GLY A 62 -2.97 -4.01 -4.65
CA GLY A 62 -4.05 -4.72 -5.31
C GLY A 62 -5.06 -5.31 -4.32
N ILE A 63 -5.91 -6.18 -4.83
CA ILE A 63 -6.94 -6.89 -4.07
C ILE A 63 -6.48 -8.32 -3.79
N PHE A 64 -6.60 -8.74 -2.53
CA PHE A 64 -6.43 -10.13 -2.10
C PHE A 64 -7.71 -10.60 -1.42
N VAL A 65 -8.27 -11.74 -1.87
CA VAL A 65 -9.51 -12.28 -1.31
C VAL A 65 -9.18 -13.45 -0.39
N ASN A 66 -9.61 -13.38 0.87
CA ASN A 66 -9.47 -14.47 1.84
C ASN A 66 -10.80 -14.73 2.56
N GLY A 67 -11.30 -15.95 2.51
CA GLY A 67 -12.56 -16.30 3.19
C GLY A 67 -13.75 -15.43 2.77
N GLY A 68 -13.78 -14.94 1.53
CA GLY A 68 -14.80 -14.02 1.02
C GLY A 68 -14.61 -12.54 1.41
N VAL A 69 -13.59 -12.22 2.19
CA VAL A 69 -13.23 -10.84 2.56
C VAL A 69 -12.20 -10.29 1.57
N TRP A 70 -12.45 -9.08 1.10
CA TRP A 70 -11.61 -8.37 0.15
C TRP A 70 -10.66 -7.46 0.91
N HIS A 71 -9.37 -7.76 0.84
CA HIS A 71 -8.30 -7.02 1.48
C HIS A 71 -7.47 -6.25 0.47
N LEU A 72 -6.90 -5.13 0.89
CA LEU A 72 -5.82 -4.47 0.17
C LEU A 72 -4.48 -5.08 0.56
N ALA A 73 -3.65 -5.37 -0.42
CA ALA A 73 -2.33 -5.97 -0.20
C ALA A 73 -1.35 -5.63 -1.33
N LEU A 74 -0.06 -5.89 -1.12
CA LEU A 74 0.91 -5.75 -2.21
C LEU A 74 0.65 -6.80 -3.30
N SER A 75 0.70 -6.37 -4.54
CA SER A 75 0.28 -7.18 -5.69
C SER A 75 1.09 -6.80 -6.93
N ASP A 76 1.43 -7.80 -7.74
CA ASP A 76 1.94 -7.62 -9.09
C ASP A 76 0.81 -7.35 -10.10
N VAL A 77 -0.43 -7.68 -9.74
CA VAL A 77 -1.64 -7.31 -10.47
C VAL A 77 -2.11 -5.93 -10.00
N THR A 78 -2.05 -4.94 -10.90
CA THR A 78 -2.49 -3.57 -10.64
C THR A 78 -4.01 -3.50 -10.45
N PHE A 79 -4.46 -2.80 -9.41
CA PHE A 79 -5.87 -2.48 -9.18
C PHE A 79 -6.14 -1.00 -9.51
N ASN A 80 -7.02 -0.77 -10.49
CA ASN A 80 -7.39 0.57 -10.93
C ASN A 80 -8.43 1.20 -9.98
N VAL A 81 -8.24 2.47 -9.63
CA VAL A 81 -9.12 3.22 -8.74
C VAL A 81 -9.42 4.62 -9.29
N THR A 82 -10.67 5.05 -9.13
CA THR A 82 -11.13 6.40 -9.44
C THR A 82 -11.53 7.10 -8.14
N PHE A 83 -11.07 8.33 -7.95
CA PHE A 83 -11.44 9.14 -6.78
C PHE A 83 -12.64 10.02 -7.14
N LEU A 84 -13.76 9.80 -6.47
CA LEU A 84 -14.96 10.62 -6.61
C LEU A 84 -14.95 11.68 -5.50
N ASN A 85 -15.32 12.92 -5.85
CA ASN A 85 -15.54 13.95 -4.84
C ASN A 85 -16.81 13.60 -4.05
N GLY A 86 -16.70 13.61 -2.73
CA GLY A 86 -17.82 13.42 -1.79
C GLY A 86 -18.43 14.73 -1.33
#